data_AF-A0A1M7CWS4-F1
#
_entry.id   AF-A0A1M7CWS4-F1
#
_cell.length_a   1.000
_cell.length_b   1.000
_cell.length_c   1.000
_cell.angle_alpha   90.00
_cell.angle_beta   90.00
_cell.angle_gamma   90.00
#
_symmetry.space_group_name_H-M   'P 1'
#
loop_
_entity.id
_entity.type
_entity.pdbx_description
1 polymer ?
#
loop_
_entity_poly.entity_id
_entity_poly.type
_entity_poly.pdbx_seq_one_letter_code
_entity_poly.pdbx_strand_id
1 'polypeptide(L)'
;MKLSEKTLELNICAQVSQHVGSSSRLLWFGLTQKQEARAGFDACTKLGGRLLIFQFKASNRVLRSRDRVFMAPHNQLLALRHRAGSHRRSIFYAFPLVGTTAELRANSDLVSQTWLVDVTTLSSVGAPTKSDGSLRKNNCHNVYVKPGKAVFHSDPVIVEATDFRALIQQGFPGADGINWTFEGRFEPFWEFAREFSAGARGLVLW
;
A
#
# COMPACT_ATOMS: atom_id res chain seq x y z
N MET A 1 -3.78 10.93 -22.60
CA MET A 1 -3.28 9.53 -22.69
C MET A 1 -3.45 8.83 -21.35
N LYS A 2 -3.74 7.52 -21.33
CA LYS A 2 -3.79 6.69 -20.11
C LYS A 2 -2.37 6.45 -19.59
N LEU A 3 -2.17 6.55 -18.28
CA LEU A 3 -0.90 6.19 -17.64
C LEU A 3 -0.83 4.67 -17.43
N SER A 4 0.33 4.09 -17.71
CA SER A 4 0.58 2.68 -17.40
C SER A 4 0.87 2.50 -15.90
N GLU A 5 0.61 1.30 -15.39
CA GLU A 5 0.96 0.93 -14.01
C GLU A 5 2.44 1.09 -13.75
N LYS A 6 3.29 0.62 -14.68
CA LYS A 6 4.75 0.75 -14.55
C LYS A 6 5.22 2.20 -14.52
N THR A 7 4.58 3.08 -15.28
CA THR A 7 4.87 4.53 -15.23
C THR A 7 4.57 5.10 -13.85
N LEU A 8 3.41 4.77 -13.26
CA LEU A 8 3.03 5.24 -11.94
C LEU A 8 3.97 4.69 -10.86
N GLU A 9 4.20 3.38 -10.85
CA GLU A 9 5.13 2.70 -9.94
C GLU A 9 6.50 3.38 -9.90
N LEU A 10 7.17 3.50 -11.05
CA LEU A 10 8.53 4.02 -11.12
C LEU A 10 8.61 5.49 -10.63
N ASN A 11 7.63 6.31 -11.02
CA ASN A 11 7.62 7.73 -10.63
C ASN A 11 7.25 7.91 -9.15
N ILE A 12 6.35 7.09 -8.60
CA ILE A 12 6.04 7.11 -7.16
C ILE A 12 7.27 6.70 -6.37
N CYS A 13 7.93 5.59 -6.72
CA CYS A 13 9.17 5.14 -6.06
C CYS A 13 10.26 6.22 -6.11
N ALA A 14 10.44 6.88 -7.27
CA ALA A 14 11.38 7.98 -7.41
C ALA A 14 11.04 9.17 -6.50
N GLN A 15 9.76 9.59 -6.46
CA GLN A 15 9.33 10.69 -5.60
C GLN A 15 9.42 10.33 -4.11
N VAL A 16 9.15 9.08 -3.71
CA VAL A 16 9.37 8.63 -2.33
C VAL A 16 10.86 8.72 -1.96
N SER A 17 11.76 8.26 -2.84
CA SER A 17 13.21 8.40 -2.63
C SER A 17 13.63 9.85 -2.46
N GLN A 18 13.02 10.78 -3.22
CA GLN A 18 13.28 12.21 -3.07
C GLN A 18 12.76 12.77 -1.74
N HIS A 19 11.57 12.35 -1.30
CA HIS A 19 10.97 12.82 -0.04
C HIS A 19 11.75 12.37 1.20
N VAL A 20 12.25 11.13 1.19
CA VAL A 20 13.06 10.61 2.29
C VAL A 20 14.47 11.22 2.30
N GLY A 21 14.93 11.70 1.15
CA GLY A 21 16.18 12.46 1.02
C GLY A 21 17.41 11.65 1.39
N SER A 22 18.48 12.34 1.78
CA SER A 22 19.76 11.71 2.19
C SER A 22 19.71 11.04 3.57
N SER A 23 18.68 11.32 4.37
CA SER A 23 18.53 10.80 5.74
C SER A 23 18.29 9.29 5.78
N SER A 24 17.88 8.67 4.67
CA SER A 24 17.82 7.22 4.54
C SER A 24 18.05 6.80 3.09
N ARG A 25 19.02 5.89 2.88
CA ARG A 25 19.27 5.32 1.56
C ARG A 25 18.19 4.30 1.21
N LEU A 26 17.18 4.73 0.46
CA LEU A 26 16.16 3.84 -0.09
C LEU A 26 16.70 3.10 -1.31
N LEU A 27 16.74 1.77 -1.21
CA LEU A 27 16.96 0.89 -2.34
C LEU A 27 15.64 0.20 -2.68
N TRP A 28 15.14 0.40 -3.89
CA TRP A 28 13.94 -0.23 -4.40
C TRP A 28 14.29 -1.52 -5.12
N PHE A 29 13.58 -2.59 -4.78
CA PHE A 29 13.67 -3.88 -5.44
C PHE A 29 12.38 -4.10 -6.22
N GLY A 30 12.49 -4.04 -7.55
CA GLY A 30 11.44 -4.51 -8.44
C GLY A 30 11.57 -6.01 -8.67
N LEU A 31 10.46 -6.66 -8.95
CA LEU A 31 10.45 -8.06 -9.38
C LEU A 31 10.47 -8.19 -10.90
N THR A 32 10.97 -9.32 -11.39
CA THR A 32 10.71 -9.73 -12.78
C THR A 32 9.25 -10.13 -12.94
N GLN A 33 8.70 -10.08 -14.16
CA GLN A 33 7.30 -10.49 -14.42
C GLN A 33 6.97 -11.90 -13.89
N LYS A 34 7.91 -12.85 -14.01
CA LYS A 34 7.74 -14.21 -13.47
C LYS A 34 7.69 -14.24 -11.94
N GLN A 35 8.49 -13.40 -11.29
CA GLN A 35 8.48 -13.25 -9.84
C GLN A 35 7.23 -12.52 -9.37
N GLU A 36 6.79 -11.46 -10.06
CA GLU A 36 5.54 -10.73 -9.78
C GLU A 36 4.34 -11.69 -9.83
N ALA A 37 4.24 -12.53 -10.87
CA ALA A 37 3.17 -13.51 -11.00
C ALA A 37 3.08 -14.51 -9.83
N ARG A 38 4.22 -14.81 -9.19
CA ARG A 38 4.31 -15.70 -8.01
C ARG A 38 4.20 -14.96 -6.70
N ALA A 39 4.74 -13.75 -6.62
CA ALA A 39 4.88 -13.01 -5.38
C ALA A 39 3.71 -12.09 -5.10
N GLY A 40 3.08 -11.58 -6.16
CA GLY A 40 1.90 -10.75 -6.10
C GLY A 40 2.17 -9.28 -5.74
N PHE A 41 3.42 -8.83 -5.76
CA PHE A 41 3.81 -7.43 -5.54
C PHE A 41 4.75 -6.94 -6.65
N ASP A 42 4.83 -5.63 -6.86
CA ASP A 42 5.66 -5.03 -7.92
C ASP A 42 7.02 -4.58 -7.39
N ALA A 43 7.02 -3.88 -6.24
CA ALA A 43 8.23 -3.33 -5.65
C ALA A 43 8.26 -3.45 -4.12
N CYS A 44 9.45 -3.51 -3.56
CA CYS A 44 9.66 -3.39 -2.12
C CYS A 44 10.90 -2.55 -1.79
N THR A 45 10.95 -2.04 -0.57
CA THR A 45 12.10 -1.29 -0.06
C THR A 45 12.21 -1.43 1.45
N LYS A 46 13.39 -1.17 2.00
CA LYS A 46 13.59 -1.10 3.45
C LYS A 46 13.58 0.36 3.88
N LEU A 47 12.64 0.73 4.75
CA LEU A 47 12.54 2.07 5.34
C LEU A 47 12.39 1.94 6.87
N GLY A 48 13.22 2.67 7.64
CA GLY A 48 13.17 2.67 9.11
C GLY A 48 13.23 1.27 9.74
N GLY A 49 14.09 0.39 9.22
CA GLY A 49 14.22 -0.98 9.72
C GLY A 49 13.15 -1.96 9.22
N ARG A 50 12.09 -1.50 8.55
CA ARG A 50 11.00 -2.33 8.05
C ARG A 50 11.09 -2.60 6.55
N LEU A 51 10.73 -3.81 6.13
CA LEU A 51 10.46 -4.12 4.73
C LEU A 51 9.04 -3.67 4.37
N LEU A 52 8.94 -2.72 3.45
CA LEU A 52 7.69 -2.28 2.85
C LEU A 52 7.55 -2.91 1.47
N ILE A 53 6.39 -3.52 1.21
CA ILE A 53 6.05 -4.23 -0.03
C ILE A 53 4.82 -3.55 -0.63
N PHE A 54 4.87 -3.26 -1.93
CA PHE A 54 3.83 -2.54 -2.63
C PHE A 54 3.38 -3.30 -3.87
N GLN A 55 2.07 -3.46 -3.99
CA GLN A 55 1.41 -3.77 -5.24
C GLN A 55 0.69 -2.51 -5.73
N PHE A 56 1.28 -1.85 -6.71
CA PHE A 56 0.69 -0.72 -7.40
C PHE A 56 -0.47 -1.15 -8.28
N LYS A 57 -1.38 -0.21 -8.48
CA LYS A 57 -2.51 -0.34 -9.40
C LYS A 57 -2.66 0.90 -10.25
N ALA A 58 -3.06 0.71 -11.51
CA ALA A 58 -3.43 1.81 -12.38
C ALA A 58 -4.91 1.78 -12.78
N SER A 59 -5.51 2.96 -12.86
CA SER A 59 -6.85 3.10 -13.44
C SER A 59 -7.07 4.50 -14.02
N ASN A 60 -7.69 4.57 -15.19
CA ASN A 60 -8.24 5.80 -15.76
C ASN A 60 -9.76 5.89 -15.64
N ARG A 61 -10.41 4.93 -14.94
CA ARG A 61 -11.86 4.90 -14.79
C ARG A 61 -12.28 5.60 -13.49
N VAL A 62 -13.08 6.64 -13.63
CA VAL A 62 -13.67 7.41 -12.53
C VAL A 62 -15.19 7.33 -12.63
N LEU A 63 -15.87 7.10 -11.51
CA LEU A 63 -17.33 7.06 -11.43
C LEU A 63 -17.92 8.47 -11.31
N ARG A 64 -19.24 8.59 -11.48
CA ARG A 64 -19.96 9.85 -11.20
C ARG A 64 -19.80 10.30 -9.74
N SER A 65 -19.63 9.35 -8.81
CA SER A 65 -19.33 9.63 -7.39
C SER A 65 -17.93 10.20 -7.15
N ARG A 66 -17.10 10.33 -8.20
CA ARG A 66 -15.68 10.69 -8.18
C ARG A 66 -14.74 9.60 -7.63
N ASP A 67 -15.26 8.43 -7.27
CA ASP A 67 -14.41 7.30 -6.91
C ASP A 67 -13.65 6.76 -8.13
N ARG A 68 -12.36 6.45 -7.95
CA ARG A 68 -11.56 5.77 -8.98
C ARG A 68 -11.68 4.26 -8.82
N VAL A 69 -11.90 3.56 -9.93
CA VAL A 69 -12.16 2.11 -9.93
C VAL A 69 -10.93 1.34 -10.35
N PHE A 70 -10.37 0.53 -9.48
CA PHE A 70 -9.25 -0.35 -9.76
C PHE A 70 -9.70 -1.81 -9.88
N MET A 71 -8.88 -2.61 -10.55
CA MET A 71 -9.05 -4.06 -10.57
C MET A 71 -7.94 -4.70 -9.74
N ALA A 72 -8.32 -5.56 -8.79
CA ALA A 72 -7.38 -6.31 -7.97
C ALA A 72 -7.62 -7.81 -8.17
N PRO A 73 -6.70 -8.54 -8.83
CA PRO A 73 -6.81 -9.99 -9.01
C PRO A 73 -6.87 -10.73 -7.68
N HIS A 74 -7.78 -11.69 -7.55
CA HIS A 74 -7.99 -12.41 -6.30
C HIS A 74 -6.78 -13.30 -5.93
N ASN A 75 -6.18 -13.97 -6.91
CA ASN A 75 -4.96 -14.75 -6.72
C ASN A 75 -3.80 -13.90 -6.17
N GLN A 76 -3.68 -12.65 -6.61
CA GLN A 76 -2.70 -11.71 -6.11
C GLN A 76 -2.97 -11.34 -4.65
N LEU A 77 -4.24 -11.08 -4.29
CA LEU A 77 -4.63 -10.83 -2.90
C LEU A 77 -4.27 -12.03 -1.99
N LEU A 78 -4.54 -13.26 -2.43
CA LEU A 78 -4.17 -14.47 -1.69
C LEU A 78 -2.65 -14.58 -1.50
N ALA A 79 -1.86 -14.33 -2.55
CA ALA A 79 -0.40 -14.36 -2.47
C ALA A 79 0.14 -13.29 -1.49
N LEU A 80 -0.40 -12.08 -1.54
CA LEU A 80 -0.02 -10.99 -0.64
C LEU A 80 -0.40 -11.31 0.81
N ARG A 81 -1.60 -11.84 1.07
CA ARG A 81 -2.02 -12.26 2.43
C ARG A 81 -1.12 -13.34 3.01
N HIS A 82 -0.80 -14.36 2.21
CA HIS A 82 0.10 -15.43 2.63
C HIS A 82 1.49 -14.87 3.03
N ARG A 83 1.97 -13.84 2.34
CA ARG A 83 3.24 -13.17 2.68
C ARG A 83 3.13 -12.26 3.90
N ALA A 84 2.01 -11.57 4.06
CA ALA A 84 1.80 -10.71 5.21
C ALA A 84 1.83 -11.54 6.49
N GLY A 85 1.17 -12.70 6.51
CA GLY A 85 0.99 -13.48 7.73
C GLY A 85 0.31 -12.60 8.78
N SER A 86 0.97 -12.41 9.94
CA SER A 86 0.54 -11.47 10.99
C SER A 86 1.18 -10.08 10.90
N HIS A 87 2.07 -9.84 9.94
CA HIS A 87 2.79 -8.57 9.81
C HIS A 87 1.89 -7.50 9.19
N ARG A 88 1.18 -6.77 10.05
CA ARG A 88 0.46 -5.55 9.66
C ARG A 88 1.43 -4.54 9.07
N ARG A 89 0.92 -3.54 8.34
CA ARG A 89 1.63 -2.31 7.95
C ARG A 89 2.95 -2.52 7.18
N SER A 90 3.12 -3.68 6.54
CA SER A 90 4.30 -4.01 5.74
C SER A 90 3.97 -4.24 4.27
N ILE A 91 2.74 -4.62 3.95
CA ILE A 91 2.35 -5.01 2.60
C ILE A 91 1.09 -4.24 2.20
N PHE A 92 1.19 -3.46 1.13
CA PHE A 92 0.15 -2.53 0.71
C PHE A 92 -0.26 -2.76 -0.73
N TYR A 93 -1.56 -2.60 -0.99
CA TYR A 93 -1.98 -2.09 -2.29
C TYR A 93 -1.75 -0.57 -2.34
N ALA A 94 -1.17 -0.08 -3.43
CA ALA A 94 -1.00 1.34 -3.69
C ALA A 94 -1.93 1.79 -4.83
N PHE A 95 -2.82 2.73 -4.54
CA PHE A 95 -3.87 3.23 -5.44
C PHE A 95 -3.67 4.72 -5.75
N PRO A 96 -2.96 5.07 -6.85
CA PRO A 96 -2.80 6.44 -7.30
C PRO A 96 -4.10 6.99 -7.88
N LEU A 97 -4.60 8.09 -7.35
CA LEU A 97 -5.81 8.76 -7.85
C LEU A 97 -5.57 9.59 -9.13
N VAL A 98 -4.49 9.29 -9.85
CA VAL A 98 -4.10 9.83 -11.16
C VAL A 98 -4.04 8.69 -12.17
N GLY A 99 -4.74 8.82 -13.29
CA GLY A 99 -4.82 7.79 -14.33
C GLY A 99 -4.49 8.27 -15.74
N THR A 100 -4.36 9.58 -15.95
CA THR A 100 -4.14 10.19 -17.26
C THR A 100 -3.05 11.24 -17.23
N THR A 101 -2.46 11.51 -18.38
CA THR A 101 -1.46 12.58 -18.54
C THR A 101 -2.00 13.97 -18.24
N ALA A 102 -3.31 14.21 -18.44
CA ALA A 102 -3.94 15.47 -18.12
C ALA A 102 -4.05 15.68 -16.60
N GLU A 103 -4.46 14.64 -15.87
CA GLU A 103 -4.48 14.65 -14.40
C GLU A 103 -3.06 14.82 -13.84
N LEU A 104 -2.08 14.10 -14.40
CA LEU A 104 -0.67 14.21 -13.98
C LEU A 104 -0.09 15.61 -14.23
N ARG A 105 -0.46 16.25 -15.34
CA ARG A 105 -0.06 17.63 -15.64
C ARG A 105 -0.68 18.61 -14.64
N ALA A 106 -1.92 18.37 -14.21
CA ALA A 106 -2.61 19.22 -13.26
C ALA A 106 -2.03 19.07 -11.84
N ASN A 107 -1.59 17.86 -11.48
CA ASN A 107 -0.89 17.60 -10.22
C ASN A 107 0.15 16.49 -10.41
N SER A 108 1.43 16.85 -10.39
CA SER A 108 2.55 15.94 -10.58
C SER A 108 3.01 15.22 -9.31
N ASP A 109 2.46 15.59 -8.15
CA ASP A 109 2.78 14.98 -6.86
C ASP A 109 2.02 13.65 -6.73
N LEU A 110 2.66 12.57 -7.18
CA LEU A 110 2.06 11.25 -7.22
C LEU A 110 2.01 10.61 -5.83
N VAL A 111 2.95 10.94 -4.95
CA VAL A 111 2.99 10.41 -3.58
C VAL A 111 1.76 10.88 -2.81
N SER A 112 1.48 12.18 -2.79
CA SER A 112 0.28 12.73 -2.13
C SER A 112 -1.04 12.33 -2.79
N GLN A 113 -1.00 11.79 -4.00
CA GLN A 113 -2.17 11.28 -4.70
C GLN A 113 -2.31 9.77 -4.59
N THR A 114 -1.42 9.09 -3.87
CA THR A 114 -1.43 7.64 -3.72
C THR A 114 -1.92 7.24 -2.35
N TRP A 115 -2.94 6.36 -2.35
CA TRP A 115 -3.55 5.84 -1.14
C TRP A 115 -3.20 4.38 -0.95
N LEU A 116 -2.79 4.02 0.26
CA LEU A 116 -2.30 2.70 0.62
C LEU A 116 -3.35 1.94 1.42
N VAL A 117 -3.57 0.68 1.05
CA VAL A 117 -4.41 -0.24 1.81
C VAL A 117 -3.53 -1.38 2.30
N ASP A 118 -3.43 -1.54 3.62
CA ASP A 118 -2.74 -2.65 4.26
C ASP A 118 -3.48 -3.96 3.96
N VAL A 119 -2.79 -4.92 3.36
CA VAL A 119 -3.35 -6.21 2.96
C VAL A 119 -3.89 -6.99 4.15
N THR A 120 -3.36 -6.81 5.35
CA THR A 120 -3.84 -7.51 6.56
C THR A 120 -5.24 -7.08 6.98
N THR A 121 -5.66 -5.86 6.64
CA THR A 121 -7.03 -5.36 6.90
C THR A 121 -8.07 -6.00 5.99
N LEU A 122 -7.61 -6.68 4.93
CA LEU A 122 -8.49 -7.29 3.94
C LEU A 122 -8.86 -8.72 4.29
N SER A 123 -8.55 -9.27 5.47
CA SER A 123 -8.74 -10.69 5.80
C SER A 123 -10.15 -11.24 5.51
N SER A 124 -11.18 -10.40 5.62
CA SER A 124 -12.57 -10.74 5.37
C SER A 124 -13.00 -10.73 3.89
N VAL A 125 -12.19 -10.18 2.97
CA VAL A 125 -12.56 -10.15 1.54
C VAL A 125 -12.56 -11.58 0.98
N GLY A 126 -13.74 -12.06 0.60
CA GLY A 126 -13.96 -13.39 0.02
C GLY A 126 -13.55 -13.49 -1.45
N ALA A 127 -14.08 -14.51 -2.14
CA ALA A 127 -13.90 -14.66 -3.58
C ALA A 127 -14.61 -13.54 -4.37
N PRO A 128 -14.15 -13.18 -5.58
CA PRO A 128 -14.72 -12.08 -6.32
C PRO A 128 -16.11 -12.42 -6.88
N THR A 129 -17.16 -11.76 -6.38
CA THR A 129 -18.57 -11.98 -6.73
C THR A 129 -19.19 -10.77 -7.45
N LYS A 130 -20.23 -11.04 -8.23
CA LYS A 130 -21.12 -10.04 -8.82
C LYS A 130 -22.24 -9.69 -7.85
N SER A 131 -23.09 -8.73 -8.22
CA SER A 131 -24.26 -8.32 -7.44
C SER A 131 -25.29 -9.44 -7.24
N ASP A 132 -25.31 -10.44 -8.13
CA ASP A 132 -26.18 -11.63 -8.03
C ASP A 132 -25.57 -12.76 -7.18
N GLY A 133 -24.42 -12.53 -6.54
CA GLY A 133 -23.68 -13.53 -5.77
C GLY A 133 -22.84 -14.51 -6.60
N SER A 134 -22.97 -14.52 -7.93
CA SER A 134 -22.17 -15.39 -8.79
C SER A 134 -20.71 -14.96 -8.87
N LEU A 135 -19.80 -15.91 -9.07
CA LEU A 135 -18.37 -15.61 -9.23
C LEU A 135 -18.09 -14.79 -10.50
N ARG A 136 -17.12 -13.88 -10.41
CA ARG A 136 -16.64 -13.10 -11.54
C ARG A 136 -15.73 -13.94 -12.43
N LYS A 137 -16.02 -13.97 -13.73
CA LYS A 137 -15.22 -14.69 -14.75
C LYS A 137 -13.77 -14.22 -14.82
N ASN A 138 -13.50 -12.94 -14.56
CA ASN A 138 -12.15 -12.37 -14.61
C ASN A 138 -11.37 -12.54 -13.30
N ASN A 139 -11.98 -13.14 -12.27
CA ASN A 139 -11.37 -13.37 -10.96
C ASN A 139 -10.76 -12.11 -10.31
N CYS A 140 -11.34 -10.93 -10.56
CA CYS A 140 -10.86 -9.65 -10.05
C CYS A 140 -11.92 -8.96 -9.17
N HIS A 141 -11.47 -8.36 -8.07
CA HIS A 141 -12.25 -7.42 -7.28
C HIS A 141 -12.28 -6.06 -7.97
N ASN A 142 -13.44 -5.41 -7.94
CA ASN A 142 -13.52 -3.98 -8.22
C ASN A 142 -13.23 -3.24 -6.91
N VAL A 143 -12.25 -2.35 -6.92
CA VAL A 143 -11.89 -1.56 -5.73
C VAL A 143 -12.20 -0.10 -6.02
N TYR A 144 -13.11 0.49 -5.25
CA TYR A 144 -13.48 1.90 -5.39
C TYR A 144 -12.70 2.70 -4.35
N VAL A 145 -11.89 3.63 -4.81
CA VAL A 145 -10.94 4.35 -3.97
C VAL A 145 -11.19 5.85 -4.08
N LYS A 146 -11.17 6.50 -2.91
CA LYS A 146 -11.16 7.94 -2.71
C LYS A 146 -10.27 8.27 -1.52
N PRO A 147 -9.97 9.55 -1.25
CA PRO A 147 -9.20 9.92 -0.07
C PRO A 147 -9.73 9.29 1.21
N GLY A 148 -8.85 8.62 1.96
CA GLY A 148 -9.10 7.98 3.25
C GLY A 148 -9.81 6.63 3.19
N LYS A 149 -10.25 6.16 2.02
CA LYS A 149 -11.17 5.01 1.94
C LYS A 149 -11.01 4.18 0.67
N ALA A 150 -11.00 2.86 0.84
CA ALA A 150 -11.19 1.91 -0.24
C ALA A 150 -12.36 0.96 0.05
N VAL A 151 -13.08 0.58 -1.01
CA VAL A 151 -14.19 -0.38 -0.93
C VAL A 151 -13.91 -1.53 -1.90
N PHE A 152 -13.68 -2.72 -1.37
CA PHE A 152 -13.48 -3.94 -2.15
C PHE A 152 -14.85 -4.57 -2.43
N HIS A 153 -15.34 -4.44 -3.66
CA HIS A 153 -16.63 -4.99 -4.05
C HIS A 153 -16.51 -6.46 -4.38
N SER A 154 -17.07 -7.33 -3.53
CA SER A 154 -17.39 -8.76 -3.71
C SER A 154 -17.84 -9.30 -2.35
N ASP A 155 -19.06 -8.93 -1.93
CA ASP A 155 -19.39 -8.64 -0.52
C ASP A 155 -18.59 -7.41 -0.02
N PRO A 156 -19.16 -6.19 -0.05
CA PRO A 156 -18.39 -4.96 0.12
C PRO A 156 -17.66 -4.88 1.46
N VAL A 157 -16.33 -4.96 1.41
CA VAL A 157 -15.48 -4.67 2.57
C VAL A 157 -14.98 -3.24 2.46
N ILE A 158 -15.30 -2.44 3.47
CA ILE A 158 -14.84 -1.07 3.61
C ILE A 158 -13.58 -1.08 4.47
N VAL A 159 -12.50 -0.50 3.95
CA VAL A 159 -11.25 -0.35 4.69
C VAL A 159 -10.74 1.08 4.62
N GLU A 160 -10.00 1.46 5.65
CA GLU A 160 -9.22 2.69 5.66
C GLU A 160 -8.11 2.61 4.62
N ALA A 161 -7.89 3.73 3.93
CA ALA A 161 -6.72 3.90 3.08
C ALA A 161 -5.87 5.03 3.65
N THR A 162 -4.57 4.77 3.84
CA THR A 162 -3.62 5.73 4.40
C THR A 162 -2.93 6.51 3.28
N ASP A 163 -2.71 7.81 3.46
CA ASP A 163 -1.93 8.61 2.51
C ASP A 163 -0.48 8.11 2.47
N PHE A 164 0.06 7.87 1.27
CA PHE A 164 1.44 7.43 1.12
C PHE A 164 2.42 8.50 1.64
N ARG A 165 2.11 9.79 1.48
CA ARG A 165 2.96 10.85 2.06
C ARG A 165 3.00 10.75 3.59
N ALA A 166 1.86 10.54 4.23
CA ALA A 166 1.78 10.38 5.68
C ALA A 166 2.65 9.20 6.14
N LEU A 167 2.56 8.05 5.45
CA LEU A 167 3.38 6.88 5.78
C LEU A 167 4.88 7.19 5.72
N ILE A 168 5.36 7.87 4.68
CA ILE A 168 6.82 8.11 4.53
C ILE A 168 7.34 9.21 5.45
N GLN A 169 6.49 10.17 5.84
CA GLN A 169 6.89 11.28 6.71
C GLN A 169 6.80 10.94 8.19
N GLN A 170 5.73 10.25 8.58
CA GLN A 170 5.39 10.01 9.99
C GLN A 170 5.59 8.55 10.40
N GLY A 171 5.81 7.64 9.44
CA GLY A 171 5.63 6.21 9.69
C GLY A 171 4.18 5.93 10.13
N PHE A 172 4.01 4.87 10.91
CA PHE A 172 2.86 4.62 11.76
C PHE A 172 3.29 4.84 13.23
N PRO A 173 2.77 5.90 13.87
CA PRO A 173 3.05 6.21 15.27
C PRO A 173 2.81 4.99 16.17
N GLY A 174 3.79 4.69 17.04
CA GLY A 174 3.72 3.59 18.00
C GLY A 174 4.03 2.20 17.46
N ALA A 175 4.29 2.04 16.15
CA ALA A 175 4.49 0.72 15.56
C ALA A 175 5.81 0.53 14.81
N ASP A 176 6.35 1.43 13.97
CA ASP A 176 7.22 0.89 12.89
C ASP A 176 8.69 1.30 12.85
N GLY A 177 9.23 1.92 13.90
CA GLY A 177 10.67 2.18 13.94
C GLY A 177 11.19 3.12 12.84
N ILE A 178 10.29 3.73 12.05
CA ILE A 178 10.59 4.83 11.14
C ILE A 178 10.65 6.08 12.03
N ASN A 179 11.87 6.40 12.49
CA ASN A 179 12.20 7.56 13.31
C ASN A 179 11.39 7.68 14.61
N TRP A 180 11.76 6.97 15.69
CA TRP A 180 11.45 7.48 17.04
C TRP A 180 12.46 7.01 18.09
N THR A 181 13.00 7.98 18.81
CA THR A 181 13.50 7.88 20.16
C THR A 181 12.30 7.93 21.11
N PHE A 182 12.08 6.90 21.91
CA PHE A 182 11.04 6.93 22.95
C PHE A 182 11.58 7.75 24.12
N GLU A 183 11.52 9.08 24.03
CA GLU A 183 11.96 9.98 25.10
C GLU A 183 11.08 9.80 26.35
N GLY A 184 11.60 9.05 27.33
CA GLY A 184 10.99 8.88 28.65
C GLY A 184 9.63 8.16 28.71
N ARG A 185 9.18 7.46 27.66
CA ARG A 185 7.86 6.78 27.63
C ARG A 185 7.97 5.30 27.28
N PHE A 186 7.78 4.44 28.29
CA PHE A 186 7.95 2.98 28.17
C PHE A 186 6.75 2.27 27.55
N GLU A 187 5.52 2.67 27.87
CA GLU A 187 4.29 2.03 27.40
C GLU A 187 4.18 1.99 25.86
N PRO A 188 4.46 3.08 25.12
CA PRO A 188 4.48 3.06 23.65
C PRO A 188 5.61 2.18 23.08
N PHE A 189 6.74 2.06 23.78
CA PHE A 189 7.81 1.12 23.42
C PHE A 189 7.38 -0.33 23.62
N TRP A 190 6.61 -0.61 24.67
CA TRP A 190 6.13 -1.97 24.95
C TRP A 190 5.06 -2.43 23.97
N GLU A 191 4.15 -1.55 23.56
CA GLU A 191 3.21 -1.82 22.46
C GLU A 191 3.96 -2.09 21.15
N PHE A 192 4.97 -1.27 20.83
CA PHE A 192 5.88 -1.47 19.71
C PHE A 192 6.55 -2.86 19.74
N ALA A 193 7.09 -3.28 20.89
CA ALA A 193 7.78 -4.56 21.03
C ALA A 193 6.84 -5.77 20.87
N ARG A 194 5.57 -5.64 21.24
CA ARG A 194 4.59 -6.72 21.16
C ARG A 194 4.05 -6.97 19.75
N GLU A 195 4.00 -5.94 18.90
CA GLU A 195 3.45 -6.05 17.55
C GLU A 195 4.48 -6.52 16.50
N PHE A 196 5.76 -6.60 16.85
CA PHE A 196 6.85 -6.91 15.90
C PHE A 196 7.55 -8.25 16.17
N SER A 197 8.17 -8.79 15.11
CA SER A 197 8.84 -10.10 15.15
C SER A 197 10.09 -10.10 16.04
N ALA A 198 10.60 -11.29 16.36
CA ALA A 198 11.74 -11.54 17.27
C ALA A 198 13.06 -10.83 16.92
N GLY A 199 13.12 -10.06 15.83
CA GLY A 199 14.29 -9.27 15.41
C GLY A 199 14.11 -7.74 15.53
N ALA A 200 12.94 -7.25 15.94
CA ALA A 200 12.74 -5.81 16.14
C ALA A 200 13.54 -5.30 17.34
N ARG A 201 14.23 -4.18 17.15
CA ARG A 201 15.02 -3.49 18.18
C ARG A 201 14.48 -2.09 18.34
N GLY A 202 14.06 -1.73 19.55
CA GLY A 202 13.72 -0.36 19.92
C GLY A 202 14.71 0.17 20.95
N LEU A 203 14.92 1.48 20.98
CA LEU A 203 15.77 2.15 21.95
C LEU A 203 14.92 3.18 22.71
N VAL A 204 14.83 3.01 24.03
CA VAL A 204 14.29 4.03 24.92
C VAL A 204 15.45 4.92 25.34
N LEU A 205 15.36 6.21 25.06
CA LEU A 205 16.32 7.19 25.59
C LEU A 205 15.69 7.79 26.85
N TRP A 206 16.42 7.68 27.95
CA TRP A 206 16.10 8.26 29.24
C TRP A 206 16.80 9.61 29.39
#